data_AF-A0A920BF20-F1
#
_entry.id   AF-A0A920BF20-F1
#
_cell.length_a   1.000
_cell.length_b   1.000
_cell.length_c   1.000
_cell.angle_alpha   90.00
_cell.angle_beta   90.00
_cell.angle_gamma   90.00
#
_symmetry.space_group_name_H-M   'P 1'
#
loop_
_entity.id
_entity.type
_entity.pdbx_description
1 polymer ?
#
loop_
_entity_poly.entity_id
_entity_poly.type
_entity_poly.pdbx_seq_one_letter_code
_entity_poly.pdbx_strand_id
1 'polypeptide(L)'
;MEVVLGAGWPGVMLHEAVGHGLEGDFNRKGTSVFSGKVGEQVAAKGVTVIDDGTIADRRGSITIDDEGTASRRNVLIEDGILKGYMQDRQNARLMGVDATGNGRREIIRARTNAAHDQHLYG
;
A
#
# COMPACT_ATOMS: atom_id res chain seq x y z
N MET A 1 -7.13 -16.00 -24.17
CA MET A 1 -8.45 -15.54 -23.70
C MET A 1 -8.23 -14.18 -23.05
N GLU A 2 -9.08 -13.21 -23.34
CA GLU A 2 -9.04 -11.88 -22.73
C GLU A 2 -10.05 -11.81 -21.58
N VAL A 3 -9.71 -11.09 -20.51
CA VAL A 3 -10.57 -10.92 -19.33
C VAL A 3 -10.79 -9.43 -19.09
N VAL A 4 -12.05 -9.04 -18.99
CA VAL A 4 -12.45 -7.66 -18.67
C VAL A 4 -12.98 -7.65 -17.24
N LEU A 5 -12.41 -6.80 -16.39
CA LEU A 5 -12.86 -6.61 -15.01
C LEU A 5 -13.83 -5.44 -14.93
N GLY A 6 -14.93 -5.64 -14.21
CA GLY A 6 -15.85 -4.55 -13.87
C GLY A 6 -15.21 -3.57 -12.87
N ALA A 7 -15.77 -2.37 -12.77
CA ALA A 7 -15.35 -1.39 -11.78
C ALA A 7 -15.73 -1.81 -10.34
N GLY A 8 -15.04 -1.25 -9.35
CA GLY A 8 -15.33 -1.49 -7.92
C GLY A 8 -14.61 -2.72 -7.38
N TRP A 9 -15.36 -3.66 -6.80
CA TRP A 9 -14.82 -4.82 -6.09
C TRP A 9 -13.83 -5.72 -6.87
N PRO A 10 -13.97 -5.90 -8.21
CA PRO A 10 -12.95 -6.62 -8.98
C PRO A 10 -11.53 -6.00 -8.88
N GLY A 11 -11.43 -4.76 -8.35
CA GLY A 11 -10.18 -4.16 -7.89
C GLY A 11 -9.44 -4.94 -6.81
N VAL A 12 -10.01 -6.01 -6.24
CA VAL A 12 -9.27 -7.01 -5.45
C VAL A 12 -8.05 -7.54 -6.21
N MET A 13 -8.10 -7.60 -7.55
CA MET A 13 -6.93 -7.94 -8.35
C MET A 13 -5.75 -6.98 -8.07
N LEU A 14 -6.00 -5.68 -7.89
CA LEU A 14 -4.95 -4.71 -7.58
C LEU A 14 -4.40 -4.92 -6.16
N HIS A 15 -5.28 -5.22 -5.20
CA HIS A 15 -4.90 -5.52 -3.83
C HIS A 15 -3.90 -6.69 -3.75
N GLU A 16 -4.21 -7.78 -4.46
CA GLU A 16 -3.35 -8.97 -4.49
C GLU A 16 -2.10 -8.79 -5.38
N ALA A 17 -2.27 -8.26 -6.59
CA ALA A 17 -1.20 -8.23 -7.59
C ALA A 17 -0.08 -7.24 -7.23
N VAL A 18 -0.42 -6.13 -6.59
CA VAL A 18 0.56 -5.09 -6.23
C VAL A 18 0.41 -4.60 -4.80
N GLY A 19 -0.80 -4.56 -4.21
CA GLY A 19 -1.04 -3.98 -2.88
C GLY A 19 -0.10 -4.54 -1.80
N HIS A 20 -0.21 -5.83 -1.50
CA HIS A 20 0.67 -6.49 -0.54
C HIS A 20 2.15 -6.45 -0.97
N GLY A 21 2.42 -6.62 -2.27
CA GLY A 21 3.78 -6.56 -2.80
C GLY A 21 4.47 -5.20 -2.57
N LEU A 22 3.71 -4.13 -2.35
CA LEU A 22 4.20 -2.77 -2.11
C LEU A 22 4.18 -2.37 -0.63
N GLU A 23 3.99 -3.32 0.29
CA GLU A 23 4.20 -3.12 1.73
C GLU A 23 5.70 -3.04 2.05
N GLY A 24 6.07 -2.04 2.86
CA GLY A 24 7.47 -1.68 3.12
C GLY A 24 8.25 -2.74 3.89
N ASP A 25 7.58 -3.61 4.64
CA ASP A 25 8.22 -4.65 5.44
C ASP A 25 8.81 -5.78 4.59
N PHE A 26 8.12 -6.20 3.53
CA PHE A 26 8.63 -7.13 2.51
C PHE A 26 9.71 -6.48 1.66
N ASN A 27 9.50 -5.23 1.25
CA ASN A 27 10.44 -4.52 0.39
C ASN A 27 11.78 -4.26 1.07
N ARG A 28 11.76 -3.88 2.35
CA ARG A 28 12.96 -3.76 3.20
C ARG A 28 13.69 -5.10 3.36
N LYS A 29 12.95 -6.21 3.53
CA LYS A 29 13.53 -7.55 3.68
C LYS A 29 14.08 -8.13 2.36
N GLY A 30 13.77 -7.52 1.21
CA GLY A 30 14.16 -8.06 -0.10
C GLY A 30 13.31 -9.25 -0.55
N THR A 31 12.17 -9.51 0.10
CA THR A 31 11.33 -10.69 -0.17
C THR A 31 10.18 -10.39 -1.13
N SER A 32 9.92 -9.12 -1.42
CA SER A 32 8.94 -8.73 -2.44
C SER A 32 9.56 -8.81 -3.83
N VAL A 33 8.76 -9.17 -4.83
CA VAL A 33 9.14 -9.06 -6.24
C VAL A 33 9.42 -7.59 -6.66
N PHE A 34 8.91 -6.63 -5.90
CA PHE A 34 9.08 -5.19 -6.13
C PHE A 34 10.30 -4.59 -5.42
N SER A 35 11.03 -5.37 -4.62
CA SER A 35 12.20 -4.90 -3.90
C SER A 35 13.24 -4.30 -4.84
N GLY A 36 13.61 -3.04 -4.58
CA GLY A 36 14.61 -2.31 -5.37
C GLY A 36 14.13 -1.79 -6.72
N LYS A 37 12.82 -1.92 -7.04
CA LYS A 37 12.26 -1.52 -8.34
C LYS A 37 11.70 -0.09 -8.39
N VAL A 38 11.95 0.74 -7.37
CA VAL A 38 11.48 2.14 -7.39
C VAL A 38 12.11 2.86 -8.57
N GLY A 39 11.29 3.50 -9.40
CA GLY A 39 11.68 4.11 -10.67
C GLY A 39 11.61 3.18 -11.89
N GLU A 40 11.34 1.87 -11.70
CA GLU A 40 11.15 0.93 -12.79
C GLU A 40 9.69 0.85 -13.25
N GLN A 41 9.50 0.42 -14.50
CA GLN A 41 8.19 0.10 -15.07
C GLN A 41 7.71 -1.26 -14.52
N VAL A 42 6.70 -1.23 -13.66
CA VAL A 42 6.14 -2.41 -12.98
C VAL A 42 4.70 -2.72 -13.40
N ALA A 43 4.03 -1.79 -14.08
CA ALA A 43 2.71 -1.98 -14.69
C ALA A 43 2.69 -1.35 -16.09
N ALA A 44 1.62 -1.60 -16.85
CA ALA A 44 1.45 -1.00 -18.18
C ALA A 44 1.42 0.54 -18.09
N LYS A 45 1.90 1.21 -19.15
CA LYS A 45 1.79 2.66 -19.27
C LYS A 45 0.33 3.09 -19.19
N GLY A 46 0.07 4.21 -18.53
CA GLY A 46 -1.24 4.74 -18.20
C GLY A 46 -1.85 4.21 -16.90
N VAL A 47 -1.24 3.19 -16.26
CA VAL A 47 -1.75 2.64 -14.99
C VAL A 47 -1.21 3.45 -13.81
N THR A 48 -2.11 4.02 -13.02
CA THR A 48 -1.78 4.71 -11.77
C THR A 48 -2.50 4.02 -10.61
N VAL A 49 -1.75 3.62 -9.58
CA VAL A 49 -2.26 2.94 -8.39
C VAL A 49 -1.99 3.80 -7.16
N ILE A 50 -3.02 4.02 -6.37
CA ILE A 50 -3.02 4.90 -5.20
C ILE A 50 -3.58 4.13 -4.02
N ASP A 51 -2.91 4.25 -2.88
CA ASP A 51 -3.47 3.92 -1.57
C ASP A 51 -3.91 5.24 -0.91
N ASP A 52 -5.19 5.37 -0.55
CA ASP A 52 -5.75 6.63 -0.05
C ASP A 52 -6.58 6.42 1.23
N GLY A 53 -5.93 6.70 2.36
CA GLY A 53 -6.56 6.66 3.67
C GLY A 53 -7.46 7.87 3.98
N THR A 54 -7.57 8.87 3.09
CA THR A 54 -8.19 10.18 3.39
C THR A 54 -9.62 10.34 2.88
N ILE A 55 -10.19 9.32 2.22
CA ILE A 55 -11.52 9.40 1.62
C ILE A 55 -12.60 9.38 2.71
N ALA A 56 -13.38 10.45 2.80
CA ALA A 56 -14.46 10.57 3.79
C ALA A 56 -15.46 9.40 3.73
N ASP A 57 -15.87 8.94 4.90
CA ASP A 57 -16.89 7.90 5.11
C ASP A 57 -16.61 6.56 4.40
N ARG A 58 -15.34 6.28 4.09
CA ARG A 58 -14.91 4.98 3.55
C ARG A 58 -14.38 4.09 4.65
N ARG A 59 -14.78 2.84 4.57
CA ARG A 59 -14.35 1.78 5.49
C ARG A 59 -12.83 1.63 5.61
N GLY A 60 -12.10 1.77 4.50
CA GLY A 60 -10.64 1.63 4.49
C GLY A 60 -9.89 2.88 4.93
N SER A 61 -10.60 3.98 5.20
CA SER A 61 -10.00 5.27 5.55
C SER A 61 -9.83 5.43 7.06
N ILE A 62 -8.79 6.17 7.43
CA ILE A 62 -8.37 6.43 8.81
C ILE A 62 -7.82 7.86 8.86
N THR A 63 -8.04 8.58 9.96
CA THR A 63 -7.49 9.95 10.11
C THR A 63 -6.01 9.90 10.48
N ILE A 64 -5.67 8.95 11.36
CA ILE A 64 -4.32 8.64 11.83
C ILE A 64 -4.18 7.13 11.85
N ASP A 65 -2.99 6.62 11.53
CA ASP A 65 -2.66 5.21 11.68
C ASP A 65 -2.41 4.84 13.16
N ASP A 66 -2.24 3.55 13.44
CA ASP A 66 -2.07 3.05 14.81
C ASP A 66 -0.70 3.41 15.43
N GLU A 67 0.10 4.24 14.76
CA GLU A 67 1.37 4.78 15.23
C GLU A 67 1.37 6.32 15.36
N GLY A 68 0.20 6.94 15.11
CA GLY A 68 -0.02 8.38 15.20
C GLY A 68 0.40 9.17 13.94
N THR A 69 0.61 8.51 12.81
CA THR A 69 0.93 9.16 11.53
C THR A 69 -0.35 9.53 10.82
N ALA A 70 -0.50 10.80 10.41
CA ALA A 70 -1.66 11.22 9.63
C ALA A 70 -1.73 10.46 8.29
N SER A 71 -2.91 9.98 7.95
CA SER A 71 -3.13 9.31 6.68
C SER A 71 -3.07 10.29 5.52
N ARG A 72 -2.68 9.78 4.35
CA ARG A 72 -2.51 10.59 3.14
C ARG A 72 -2.81 9.78 1.90
N ARG A 73 -2.91 10.49 0.78
CA ARG A 73 -3.00 9.91 -0.54
C ARG A 73 -1.59 9.54 -1.03
N ASN A 74 -1.26 8.25 -1.00
CA ASN A 74 0.02 7.70 -1.41
C ASN A 74 -0.05 7.19 -2.86
N VAL A 75 0.65 7.85 -3.79
CA VAL A 75 0.81 7.33 -5.16
C VAL A 75 1.86 6.23 -5.14
N LEU A 76 1.44 4.98 -5.37
CA LEU A 76 2.32 3.82 -5.37
C LEU A 76 2.89 3.55 -6.76
N ILE A 77 2.06 3.65 -7.79
CA ILE A 77 2.45 3.51 -9.20
C ILE A 77 1.90 4.71 -9.95
N GLU A 78 2.70 5.33 -10.81
CA GLU A 78 2.31 6.45 -11.66
C GLU A 78 2.77 6.19 -13.10
N ASP A 79 1.84 6.19 -14.06
CA ASP A 79 2.12 5.83 -15.46
C ASP A 79 2.86 4.48 -15.61
N GLY A 80 2.54 3.55 -14.71
CA GLY A 80 3.13 2.23 -14.59
C GLY A 80 4.54 2.20 -13.96
N ILE A 81 5.08 3.34 -13.54
CA ILE A 81 6.35 3.46 -12.82
C ILE A 81 6.13 3.35 -11.31
N LEU A 82 6.90 2.48 -10.64
CA LEU A 82 6.86 2.35 -9.19
C LEU A 82 7.43 3.60 -8.51
N LYS A 83 6.64 4.25 -7.64
CA LYS A 83 7.01 5.50 -6.96
C LYS A 83 7.48 5.30 -5.52
N GLY A 84 7.00 4.26 -4.85
CA GLY A 84 7.36 3.98 -3.47
C GLY A 84 6.53 2.86 -2.86
N TYR A 85 6.66 2.71 -1.55
CA TYR A 85 6.02 1.65 -0.77
C TYR A 85 5.14 2.26 0.33
N MET A 86 4.18 1.48 0.82
CA MET A 86 3.46 1.79 2.05
C MET A 86 4.37 1.50 3.25
N GLN A 87 4.41 2.40 4.23
CA GLN A 87 5.34 2.37 5.34
C GLN A 87 4.64 2.55 6.68
N ASP A 88 5.02 1.69 7.63
CA ASP A 88 5.00 2.02 9.05
C ASP A 88 6.27 2.78 9.45
N ARG A 89 6.33 3.30 10.67
CA ARG A 89 7.47 4.09 11.18
C ARG A 89 8.75 3.27 11.29
N GLN A 90 8.65 1.97 11.57
CA GLN A 90 9.82 1.12 11.72
C GLN A 90 10.52 0.93 10.36
N ASN A 91 9.78 0.53 9.34
CA ASN A 91 10.29 0.27 8.01
C ASN A 91 10.70 1.57 7.32
N ALA A 92 9.92 2.65 7.47
CA ALA A 92 10.30 3.99 7.04
C ALA A 92 11.71 4.36 7.53
N ARG A 93 11.94 4.25 8.85
CA ARG A 93 13.25 4.53 9.47
C ARG A 93 14.38 3.65 8.91
N LEU A 94 14.13 2.35 8.74
CA LEU A 94 15.13 1.41 8.25
C LEU A 94 15.46 1.61 6.76
N MET A 95 14.52 2.15 5.99
CA MET A 95 14.70 2.44 4.57
C MET A 95 15.11 3.90 4.30
N GLY A 96 15.20 4.74 5.34
CA GLY A 96 15.58 6.15 5.22
C GLY A 96 14.53 7.01 4.51
N VAL A 97 13.24 6.68 4.65
CA VAL A 97 12.10 7.40 4.06
C VAL A 97 11.10 7.82 5.13
N ASP A 98 10.11 8.63 4.77
CA ASP A 98 9.05 9.06 5.68
C ASP A 98 7.96 7.99 5.85
N ALA A 99 7.37 7.92 7.05
CA ALA A 99 6.18 7.10 7.31
C ALA A 99 4.99 7.59 6.46
N THR A 100 4.12 6.66 6.03
CA THR A 100 3.07 6.97 5.03
C THR A 100 1.65 6.97 5.55
N GLY A 101 1.45 6.80 6.86
CA GLY A 101 0.11 6.67 7.44
C GLY A 101 -0.52 5.31 7.17
N ASN A 102 0.31 4.27 7.02
CA ASN A 102 -0.09 2.90 6.73
C ASN A 102 0.24 1.93 7.87
N GLY A 103 0.75 2.38 9.00
CA GLY A 103 1.08 1.52 10.13
C GLY A 103 -0.18 1.05 10.86
N ARG A 104 -0.69 -0.15 10.52
CA ARG A 104 -1.92 -0.69 11.11
C ARG A 104 -1.67 -1.93 11.98
N ARG A 105 -2.52 -2.12 12.99
CA ARG A 105 -2.57 -3.33 13.82
C ARG A 105 -4.02 -3.72 14.13
N GLU A 106 -4.28 -5.01 14.16
CA GLU A 106 -5.63 -5.54 14.42
C GLU A 106 -6.08 -5.33 15.88
N ILE A 107 -5.15 -5.50 16.83
CA ILE A 107 -5.42 -5.40 18.26
C ILE A 107 -4.27 -4.72 19.00
N ILE A 108 -4.54 -4.21 20.20
CA ILE A 108 -3.56 -3.49 21.04
C ILE A 108 -2.26 -4.28 21.27
N ARG A 109 -2.36 -5.61 21.39
CA ARG A 109 -1.22 -6.51 21.62
C ARG A 109 -0.48 -6.93 20.35
N ALA A 110 -1.01 -6.62 19.17
CA ALA A 110 -0.38 -6.95 17.90
C ALA A 110 0.73 -5.94 17.57
N ARG A 111 1.71 -6.40 16.78
CA ARG A 111 2.69 -5.52 16.16
C ARG A 111 2.02 -4.73 15.04
N THR A 112 2.45 -3.48 14.87
CA THR A 112 2.12 -2.72 13.67
C THR A 112 2.96 -3.22 12.49
N ASN A 113 2.31 -3.35 11.34
CA ASN A 113 2.96 -3.59 10.05
C ASN A 113 2.42 -2.57 9.02
N ALA A 114 3.13 -2.40 7.90
CA ALA A 114 2.61 -1.63 6.77
C ALA A 114 1.37 -2.33 6.17
N ALA A 115 0.22 -1.65 6.22
CA ALA A 115 -1.04 -1.99 5.54
C ALA A 115 -1.75 -3.34 5.86
N HIS A 116 -1.31 -4.06 6.89
CA HIS A 116 -1.74 -5.44 7.20
C HIS A 116 -3.20 -5.63 7.68
N ASP A 117 -4.05 -4.60 7.60
CA ASP A 117 -5.45 -4.67 8.04
C ASP A 117 -6.44 -4.15 6.97
N GLN A 118 -6.12 -4.40 5.70
CA GLN A 118 -7.08 -4.31 4.60
C GLN A 118 -7.96 -5.57 4.54
N HIS A 119 -8.61 -5.93 5.65
CA HIS A 119 -9.69 -6.92 5.62
C HIS A 119 -10.90 -6.34 4.86
N LEU A 120 -10.85 -6.50 3.54
CA LEU A 120 -11.94 -6.34 2.59
C LEU A 120 -13.03 -7.40 2.88
N TYR A 121 -13.84 -7.21 3.93
CA TYR A 121 -15.03 -8.05 4.17
C TYR A 121 -16.30 -7.30 3.85
N GLY A 122 -16.73 -7.23 2.58
CA GLY A 122 -18.08 -6.83 2.12
C GLY A 122 -18.93 -6.02 3.10
#